data_AF-A0A657LP99-F1
#
_entry.id   AF-A0A657LP99-F1
#
_cell.length_a   1.000
_cell.length_b   1.000
_cell.length_c   1.000
_cell.angle_alpha   90.00
_cell.angle_beta   90.00
_cell.angle_gamma   90.00
#
_symmetry.space_group_name_H-M   'P 1'
#
loop_
_entity.id
_entity.type
_entity.pdbx_description
1 polymer ?
#
loop_
_entity_poly.entity_id
_entity_poly.type
_entity_poly.pdbx_seq_one_letter_code
_entity_poly.pdbx_strand_id
1 'polypeptide(L)'
;MALGASHRLQDGIIAVETMTRFALAVLALASGVYTYLGVRSILDGSATAVFFAAIIYASAVSVAIYAFWSYMARFYPHVTGAAGRGAMIGVMALGCAMIIAMSSWLNAAALAGSAALEQHLAETLEDYTADLDQAHQNALAAQSLLPDIQRTQERFQRLSDQERETGALTGTTGSGSVVQLLSQMAAQLNELQIAITTSRERVTTLFDEGRKHLETMRTLVSAPGAIAPRGDQFSAEVVALSGVITSLEQTSIAPSVKRAADDLSLGFIAPVADGQAADLATRQDQVMETIRSSVAAQSKVLSEAADEILARPQVADRRFVPLSSAEAVLRYAGDFIPSWAGAISIDLLPAVLVFMLSIVHASLRRQEQSLPFAERITAAELLEALQVQKALMASGVDIETALAEAEQREQSNIASFDLAGKTPRKGPPA
;
A
#
# COMPACT_ATOMS: atom_id res chain seq x y z
N MET A 1 -45.58 -32.24 -36.65
CA MET A 1 -44.48 -33.07 -36.14
C MET A 1 -43.77 -32.27 -35.06
N ALA A 2 -43.95 -32.63 -33.78
CA ALA A 2 -43.23 -31.98 -32.69
C ALA A 2 -41.78 -32.47 -32.73
N LEU A 3 -40.83 -31.57 -33.00
CA LEU A 3 -39.41 -31.88 -32.94
C LEU A 3 -39.08 -32.43 -31.54
N GLY A 4 -38.48 -33.63 -31.49
CA GLY A 4 -38.12 -34.30 -30.25
C GLY A 4 -37.26 -33.40 -29.35
N ALA A 5 -37.37 -33.58 -28.03
CA ALA A 5 -36.64 -32.76 -27.05
C ALA A 5 -35.12 -32.71 -27.31
N SER A 6 -34.54 -33.78 -27.87
CA SER A 6 -33.13 -33.86 -28.27
C SER A 6 -32.75 -32.84 -29.35
N HIS A 7 -33.58 -32.65 -30.39
CA HIS A 7 -33.29 -31.72 -31.48
C HIS A 7 -33.33 -30.26 -31.01
N ARG A 8 -34.28 -29.90 -30.14
CA ARG A 8 -34.37 -28.56 -29.53
C ARG A 8 -33.17 -28.24 -28.64
N LEU A 9 -32.60 -29.26 -27.98
CA LEU A 9 -31.39 -29.11 -27.17
C LEU A 9 -30.13 -29.00 -28.03
N GLN A 10 -30.04 -29.75 -29.13
CA GLN A 10 -28.94 -29.62 -30.10
C GLN A 10 -28.92 -28.23 -30.76
N ASP A 11 -30.09 -27.73 -31.21
CA ASP A 11 -30.22 -26.37 -31.76
C ASP A 11 -29.84 -25.31 -30.71
N GLY A 12 -30.26 -25.52 -29.46
CA GLY A 12 -29.88 -24.67 -28.32
C GLY A 12 -28.38 -24.67 -28.04
N ILE A 13 -27.69 -25.81 -28.18
CA ILE A 13 -26.24 -25.90 -28.00
C ILE A 13 -25.49 -25.15 -29.10
N ILE A 14 -25.87 -25.30 -30.37
CA ILE A 14 -25.22 -24.58 -31.47
C ILE A 14 -25.35 -23.07 -31.26
N ALA A 15 -26.52 -22.61 -30.82
CA ALA A 15 -26.74 -21.20 -30.47
C ALA A 15 -25.89 -20.75 -29.28
N VAL A 16 -25.82 -21.54 -28.21
CA VAL A 16 -25.00 -21.26 -27.02
C VAL A 16 -23.51 -21.27 -27.33
N GLU A 17 -23.02 -22.22 -28.14
CA GLU A 17 -21.63 -22.27 -28.58
C GLU A 17 -21.25 -21.04 -29.41
N THR A 18 -22.12 -20.64 -30.34
CA THR A 18 -21.92 -19.42 -31.13
C THR A 18 -21.85 -18.19 -30.22
N MET A 19 -22.83 -18.03 -29.32
CA MET A 19 -22.85 -16.95 -28.33
C MET A 19 -21.62 -16.96 -27.43
N THR A 20 -21.18 -18.14 -27.00
CA THR A 20 -19.99 -18.32 -26.14
C THR A 20 -18.72 -17.84 -26.85
N ARG A 21 -18.54 -18.15 -28.14
CA ARG A 21 -17.38 -17.64 -28.91
C ARG A 21 -17.37 -16.12 -28.98
N PHE A 22 -18.52 -15.49 -29.24
CA PHE A 22 -18.62 -14.03 -29.23
C PHE A 22 -18.37 -13.44 -27.83
N ALA A 23 -18.93 -14.03 -26.78
CA ALA A 23 -18.71 -13.60 -25.41
C ALA A 23 -17.23 -13.70 -25.01
N LEU A 24 -16.55 -14.80 -25.35
CA LEU A 24 -15.11 -14.97 -25.12
C LEU A 24 -14.29 -13.95 -25.89
N ALA A 25 -14.63 -13.67 -27.15
CA ALA A 25 -13.94 -12.67 -27.95
C ALA A 25 -14.09 -11.27 -27.34
N VAL A 26 -15.28 -10.90 -26.87
CA VAL A 26 -15.54 -9.61 -26.22
C VAL A 26 -14.80 -9.50 -24.90
N LEU A 27 -14.80 -10.53 -24.05
CA LEU A 27 -14.08 -10.54 -22.77
C LEU A 27 -12.56 -10.47 -22.97
N ALA A 28 -12.02 -11.24 -23.93
CA ALA A 28 -10.60 -11.19 -24.26
C ALA A 28 -10.19 -9.85 -24.85
N LEU A 29 -11.05 -9.21 -25.66
CA LEU A 29 -10.82 -7.87 -26.17
C LEU A 29 -10.83 -6.83 -25.04
N ALA A 30 -11.82 -6.90 -24.15
CA ALA A 30 -11.91 -6.01 -23.00
C ALA A 30 -10.66 -6.11 -22.11
N SER A 31 -10.25 -7.34 -21.77
CA SER A 31 -8.99 -7.59 -21.04
C SER A 31 -7.78 -7.05 -21.79
N GLY A 32 -7.70 -7.25 -23.11
CA GLY A 32 -6.64 -6.69 -23.96
C GLY A 32 -6.58 -5.16 -23.93
N VAL A 33 -7.72 -4.47 -23.98
CA VAL A 33 -7.79 -3.00 -23.91
C VAL A 33 -7.27 -2.49 -22.55
N TYR A 34 -7.70 -3.11 -21.46
CA TYR A 34 -7.23 -2.73 -20.12
C TYR A 34 -5.75 -3.07 -19.92
N THR A 35 -5.30 -4.21 -20.44
CA THR A 35 -3.87 -4.60 -20.43
C THR A 35 -3.04 -3.58 -21.20
N TYR A 36 -3.51 -3.11 -22.37
CA TYR A 36 -2.83 -2.05 -23.13
C TYR A 36 -2.68 -0.77 -22.30
N LEU A 37 -3.75 -0.32 -21.64
CA LEU A 37 -3.72 0.87 -20.78
C LEU A 37 -2.77 0.68 -19.59
N GLY A 38 -2.80 -0.48 -18.95
CA GLY A 38 -1.92 -0.84 -17.83
C GLY A 38 -0.45 -0.87 -18.25
N VAL A 39 -0.08 -1.60 -19.30
CA VAL A 39 1.30 -1.67 -19.81
C VAL A 39 1.83 -0.31 -20.22
N ARG A 40 1.00 0.49 -20.92
CA ARG A 40 1.37 1.84 -21.32
C ARG A 40 1.71 2.74 -20.14
N SER A 41 1.16 2.49 -18.96
CA SER A 41 1.45 3.26 -17.75
C SER A 41 2.79 2.93 -17.08
N ILE A 42 3.44 1.84 -17.49
CA ILE A 42 4.68 1.33 -16.87
C ILE A 42 5.88 1.44 -17.82
N LEU A 43 5.62 1.46 -19.14
CA LEU A 43 6.67 1.56 -20.13
C LEU A 43 7.17 2.99 -20.29
N ASP A 44 8.48 3.16 -20.12
CA ASP A 44 9.20 4.39 -20.43
C ASP A 44 9.77 4.37 -21.85
N GLY A 45 9.71 5.51 -22.53
CA GLY A 45 10.33 5.68 -23.85
C GLY A 45 9.61 6.65 -24.76
N SER A 46 9.94 6.63 -26.06
CA SER A 46 9.23 7.45 -27.04
C SER A 46 7.78 7.00 -27.16
N ALA A 47 6.87 7.94 -27.41
CA ALA A 47 5.44 7.65 -27.55
C ALA A 47 5.17 6.52 -28.57
N THR A 48 5.95 6.48 -29.65
CA THR A 48 5.88 5.43 -30.68
C THR A 48 6.31 4.07 -30.15
N ALA A 49 7.45 3.99 -29.44
CA ALA A 49 7.94 2.73 -28.89
C ALA A 49 6.97 2.14 -27.85
N VAL A 50 6.51 2.98 -26.91
CA VAL A 50 5.54 2.60 -25.88
C VAL A 50 4.22 2.13 -26.52
N PHE A 51 3.72 2.85 -27.53
CA PHE A 51 2.51 2.47 -28.25
C PHE A 51 2.61 1.07 -28.88
N PHE A 52 3.68 0.80 -29.65
CA PHE A 52 3.86 -0.48 -30.31
C PHE A 52 4.10 -1.61 -29.30
N ALA A 53 4.92 -1.40 -28.28
CA ALA A 53 5.19 -2.39 -27.25
C ALA A 53 3.91 -2.77 -26.48
N ALA A 54 3.11 -1.78 -26.08
CA ALA A 54 1.85 -2.02 -25.39
C ALA A 54 0.84 -2.76 -26.29
N ILE A 55 0.74 -2.43 -27.59
CA ILE A 55 -0.13 -3.15 -28.53
C ILE A 55 0.30 -4.61 -28.72
N ILE A 56 1.60 -4.85 -28.91
CA ILE A 56 2.13 -6.21 -29.11
C ILE A 56 1.85 -7.05 -27.86
N TYR A 57 2.10 -6.51 -26.68
CA TYR A 57 1.83 -7.21 -25.42
C TYR A 57 0.34 -7.48 -25.23
N ALA A 58 -0.50 -6.46 -25.35
CA ALA A 58 -1.94 -6.58 -25.16
C ALA A 58 -2.60 -7.55 -26.17
N SER A 59 -2.16 -7.53 -27.44
CA SER A 59 -2.65 -8.47 -28.45
C SER A 59 -2.20 -9.90 -28.17
N ALA A 60 -0.96 -10.12 -27.75
CA ALA A 60 -0.47 -11.44 -27.36
C ALA A 60 -1.25 -12.00 -26.16
N VAL A 61 -1.48 -11.20 -25.11
CA VAL A 61 -2.26 -11.59 -23.94
C VAL A 61 -3.72 -11.87 -24.31
N SER A 62 -4.36 -11.00 -25.09
CA SER A 62 -5.74 -11.17 -25.54
C SER A 62 -5.92 -12.47 -26.34
N VAL A 63 -5.02 -12.76 -27.29
CA VAL A 63 -5.03 -14.00 -28.07
C VAL A 63 -4.80 -15.21 -27.16
N ALA A 64 -3.88 -15.12 -26.20
CA ALA A 64 -3.60 -16.21 -25.26
C ALA A 64 -4.83 -16.52 -24.38
N ILE A 65 -5.48 -15.50 -23.80
CA ILE A 65 -6.71 -15.63 -23.00
C ILE A 65 -7.82 -16.25 -23.85
N TYR A 66 -8.06 -15.71 -25.05
CA TYR A 66 -9.08 -16.23 -25.96
C TYR A 66 -8.83 -17.69 -26.34
N ALA A 67 -7.59 -18.03 -26.71
CA ALA A 67 -7.22 -19.39 -27.10
C ALA A 67 -7.37 -20.36 -25.92
N PHE A 68 -6.86 -19.99 -24.74
CA PHE A 68 -6.95 -20.80 -23.53
C PHE A 68 -8.41 -21.13 -23.19
N TRP A 69 -9.27 -20.11 -23.12
CA TRP A 69 -10.68 -20.32 -22.80
C TRP A 69 -11.44 -21.05 -23.91
N SER A 70 -11.09 -20.82 -25.17
CA SER A 70 -11.65 -21.59 -26.30
C SER A 70 -11.31 -23.07 -26.21
N TYR A 71 -10.07 -23.41 -25.86
CA TYR A 71 -9.67 -24.80 -25.64
C TYR A 71 -10.36 -25.42 -24.44
N MET A 72 -10.48 -24.68 -23.34
CA MET A 72 -11.20 -25.15 -22.15
C MET A 72 -12.68 -25.41 -22.43
N ALA A 73 -13.37 -24.48 -23.09
CA ALA A 73 -14.76 -24.62 -23.49
C ALA A 73 -14.97 -25.79 -24.45
N ARG A 74 -14.00 -26.04 -25.35
CA ARG A 74 -14.10 -27.14 -26.31
C ARG A 74 -13.81 -28.51 -25.69
N PHE A 75 -12.75 -28.66 -24.90
CA PHE A 75 -12.29 -29.98 -24.46
C PHE A 75 -12.91 -30.42 -23.14
N TYR A 76 -13.06 -29.52 -22.16
CA TYR A 76 -13.52 -29.91 -20.82
C TYR A 76 -14.90 -30.60 -20.79
N PRO A 77 -15.92 -30.16 -21.56
CA PRO A 77 -17.22 -30.83 -21.58
C PRO A 77 -17.17 -32.26 -22.11
N HIS A 78 -16.19 -32.60 -22.96
CA HIS A 78 -16.06 -33.88 -23.64
C HIS A 78 -15.26 -34.92 -22.83
N VAL A 79 -14.50 -34.50 -21.82
CA VAL A 79 -13.75 -35.44 -20.98
C VAL A 79 -14.67 -36.12 -19.96
N THR A 80 -14.77 -37.45 -20.06
CA THR A 80 -15.67 -38.27 -19.23
C THR A 80 -14.97 -38.92 -18.03
N GLY A 81 -13.69 -39.29 -18.15
CA GLY A 81 -12.95 -39.96 -17.07
C GLY A 81 -12.64 -39.04 -15.89
N ALA A 82 -12.80 -39.54 -14.66
CA ALA A 82 -12.57 -38.77 -13.43
C ALA A 82 -11.15 -38.22 -13.33
N ALA A 83 -10.14 -39.03 -13.66
CA ALA A 83 -8.74 -38.60 -13.70
C ALA A 83 -8.50 -37.51 -14.76
N GLY A 84 -9.07 -37.66 -15.96
CA GLY A 84 -8.97 -36.66 -17.03
C GLY A 84 -9.65 -35.34 -16.67
N ARG A 85 -10.83 -35.38 -16.04
CA ARG A 85 -11.52 -34.17 -15.54
C ARG A 85 -10.70 -33.46 -14.46
N GLY A 86 -10.13 -34.22 -13.52
CA GLY A 86 -9.21 -33.68 -12.51
C GLY A 86 -7.99 -33.00 -13.11
N ALA A 87 -7.36 -33.63 -14.10
CA ALA A 87 -6.23 -33.05 -14.83
C ALA A 87 -6.61 -31.74 -15.54
N MET A 88 -7.77 -31.69 -16.20
CA MET A 88 -8.26 -30.47 -16.86
C MET A 88 -8.59 -29.35 -15.87
N ILE A 89 -9.10 -29.66 -14.67
CA ILE A 89 -9.28 -28.66 -13.61
C ILE A 89 -7.92 -28.15 -13.13
N GLY A 90 -6.91 -29.01 -13.01
CA GLY A 90 -5.54 -28.61 -12.70
C GLY A 90 -4.95 -27.66 -13.74
N VAL A 91 -5.09 -27.98 -15.03
CA VAL A 91 -4.68 -27.11 -16.15
C VAL A 91 -5.45 -25.79 -16.12
N MET A 92 -6.75 -25.85 -15.83
CA MET A 92 -7.58 -24.64 -15.71
C MET A 92 -7.11 -23.74 -14.58
N ALA A 93 -6.85 -24.29 -13.39
CA ALA A 93 -6.36 -23.54 -12.24
C ALA A 93 -4.98 -22.91 -12.51
N LEU A 94 -4.07 -23.66 -13.15
CA LEU A 94 -2.77 -23.13 -13.57
C LEU A 94 -2.93 -21.99 -14.58
N GLY A 95 -3.80 -22.16 -15.57
CA GLY A 95 -4.09 -21.12 -16.56
C GLY A 95 -4.71 -19.87 -15.93
N CYS A 96 -5.66 -20.01 -15.00
CA CYS A 96 -6.21 -18.89 -14.24
C CYS A 96 -5.11 -18.13 -13.48
N ALA A 97 -4.21 -18.84 -12.80
CA ALA A 97 -3.09 -18.22 -12.08
C ALA A 97 -2.15 -17.46 -13.04
N MET A 98 -1.84 -18.04 -14.20
CA MET A 98 -1.04 -17.37 -15.24
C MET A 98 -1.73 -16.12 -15.79
N ILE A 99 -3.04 -16.17 -16.03
CA ILE A 99 -3.81 -15.01 -16.52
C ILE A 99 -3.82 -13.90 -15.47
N ILE A 100 -4.04 -14.23 -14.20
CA ILE A 100 -3.98 -13.25 -13.10
C ILE A 100 -2.60 -12.58 -13.05
N ALA A 101 -1.53 -13.38 -13.12
CA ALA A 101 -0.17 -12.87 -13.04
C ALA A 101 0.22 -11.98 -14.25
N MET A 102 -0.26 -12.30 -15.45
CA MET A 102 0.08 -11.55 -16.66
C MET A 102 -0.82 -10.34 -16.92
N SER A 103 -2.09 -10.38 -16.51
CA SER A 103 -3.10 -9.40 -16.96
C SER A 103 -3.89 -8.73 -15.84
N SER A 104 -4.38 -9.46 -14.84
CA SER A 104 -5.37 -8.89 -13.90
C SER A 104 -4.86 -7.69 -13.11
N TRP A 105 -3.58 -7.65 -12.72
CA TRP A 105 -3.02 -6.49 -12.02
C TRP A 105 -2.86 -5.26 -12.94
N LEU A 106 -2.54 -5.46 -14.23
CA LEU A 106 -2.50 -4.40 -15.24
C LEU A 106 -3.90 -3.88 -15.55
N ASN A 107 -4.89 -4.78 -15.57
CA ASN A 107 -6.29 -4.42 -15.73
C ASN A 107 -6.78 -3.60 -14.52
N ALA A 108 -6.38 -3.98 -13.30
CA ALA A 108 -6.66 -3.21 -12.09
C ALA A 108 -5.96 -1.84 -12.13
N ALA A 109 -4.71 -1.77 -12.59
CA ALA A 109 -3.99 -0.51 -12.78
C ALA A 109 -4.68 0.41 -13.79
N ALA A 110 -5.25 -0.12 -14.87
CA ALA A 110 -6.01 0.67 -15.83
C ALA A 110 -7.33 1.22 -15.27
N LEU A 111 -7.97 0.47 -14.36
CA LEU A 111 -9.24 0.86 -13.76
C LEU A 111 -9.08 1.84 -12.59
N ALA A 112 -8.08 1.62 -11.73
CA ALA A 112 -7.94 2.31 -10.45
C ALA A 112 -6.61 3.04 -10.29
N GLY A 113 -5.69 2.96 -11.25
CA GLY A 113 -4.34 3.53 -11.18
C GLY A 113 -4.30 5.00 -10.76
N SER A 114 -5.13 5.82 -11.40
CA SER A 114 -5.18 7.24 -11.08
C SER A 114 -5.66 7.52 -9.67
N ALA A 115 -6.71 6.80 -9.22
CA ALA A 115 -7.26 6.96 -7.88
C ALA A 115 -6.27 6.45 -6.80
N ALA A 116 -5.54 5.37 -7.09
CA ALA A 116 -4.51 4.86 -6.19
C ALA A 116 -3.33 5.81 -6.06
N LEU A 117 -2.95 6.50 -7.15
CA LEU A 117 -1.95 7.56 -7.08
C LEU A 117 -2.45 8.77 -6.30
N GLU A 118 -3.70 9.19 -6.48
CA GLU A 118 -4.28 10.27 -5.68
C GLU A 118 -4.28 9.93 -4.18
N GLN A 119 -4.61 8.69 -3.82
CA GLN A 119 -4.50 8.19 -2.45
C GLN A 119 -3.05 8.28 -1.94
N HIS A 120 -2.08 7.84 -2.74
CA HIS A 120 -0.67 7.90 -2.37
C HIS A 120 -0.21 9.34 -2.06
N LEU A 121 -0.59 10.30 -2.91
CA LEU A 121 -0.25 11.70 -2.71
C LEU A 121 -0.99 12.30 -1.51
N ALA A 122 -2.24 11.91 -1.28
CA ALA A 122 -3.03 12.38 -0.14
C ALA A 122 -2.44 11.91 1.21
N GLU A 123 -2.08 10.63 1.34
CA GLU A 123 -1.41 10.13 2.54
C GLU A 123 -0.05 10.78 2.75
N THR A 124 0.72 10.95 1.67
CA THR A 124 2.01 11.63 1.73
C THR A 124 1.83 13.08 2.22
N LEU A 125 0.79 13.79 1.75
CA LEU A 125 0.48 15.14 2.20
C LEU A 125 0.13 15.19 3.69
N GLU A 126 -0.65 14.23 4.18
CA GLU A 126 -1.00 14.12 5.61
C GLU A 126 0.25 13.90 6.47
N ASP A 127 1.12 12.99 6.04
CA ASP A 127 2.40 12.72 6.68
C ASP A 127 3.28 13.98 6.77
N TYR A 128 3.46 14.70 5.67
CA TYR A 128 4.25 15.93 5.66
C TYR A 128 3.62 17.08 6.45
N THR A 129 2.29 17.09 6.56
CA THR A 129 1.59 18.06 7.44
C THR A 129 1.94 17.79 8.90
N ALA A 130 1.88 16.52 9.33
CA ALA A 130 2.26 16.12 10.68
C ALA A 130 3.74 16.40 10.97
N ASP A 131 4.62 16.12 10.01
CA ASP A 131 6.06 16.37 10.14
C ASP A 131 6.37 17.87 10.27
N LEU A 132 5.71 18.74 9.48
CA LEU A 132 5.86 20.20 9.59
C LEU A 132 5.37 20.71 10.96
N ASP A 133 4.21 20.24 11.42
CA ASP A 133 3.65 20.61 12.71
C ASP A 133 4.56 20.17 13.86
N GLN A 134 5.13 18.97 13.79
CA GLN A 134 6.09 18.48 14.78
C GLN A 134 7.37 19.32 14.79
N ALA A 135 7.94 19.65 13.62
CA ALA A 135 9.11 20.52 13.52
C ALA A 135 8.83 21.91 14.12
N HIS A 136 7.66 22.48 13.84
CA HIS A 136 7.24 23.77 14.40
C HIS A 136 7.10 23.71 15.93
N GLN A 137 6.45 22.68 16.48
CA GLN A 137 6.30 22.49 17.92
C GLN A 137 7.66 22.32 18.62
N ASN A 138 8.59 21.58 18.02
CA ASN A 138 9.95 21.44 18.52
C ASN A 138 10.69 22.79 18.54
N ALA A 139 10.54 23.61 17.49
CA ALA A 139 11.14 24.93 17.42
C ALA A 139 10.52 25.93 18.42
N LEU A 140 9.21 25.85 18.68
CA LEU A 140 8.53 26.67 19.69
C LEU A 140 8.92 26.31 21.12
N ALA A 141 9.31 25.07 21.38
CA ALA A 141 9.66 24.61 22.73
C ALA A 141 10.76 25.47 23.38
N ALA A 142 11.79 25.85 22.61
CA ALA A 142 12.86 26.74 23.07
C ALA A 142 12.37 28.15 23.45
N GLN A 143 11.27 28.61 22.86
CA GLN A 143 10.70 29.94 23.17
C GLN A 143 10.00 29.96 24.53
N SER A 144 9.59 28.80 25.06
CA SER A 144 8.98 28.71 26.39
C SER A 144 9.93 29.12 27.53
N LEU A 145 11.25 29.08 27.28
CA LEU A 145 12.27 29.48 28.24
C LEU A 145 12.43 31.01 28.35
N LEU A 146 11.96 31.76 27.34
CA LEU A 146 12.16 33.20 27.24
C LEU A 146 11.70 34.00 28.48
N PRO A 147 10.51 33.74 29.06
CA PRO A 147 10.05 34.50 30.23
C PRO A 147 10.94 34.27 31.47
N ASP A 148 11.48 33.06 31.63
CA ASP A 148 12.34 32.74 32.77
C ASP A 148 13.73 33.34 32.61
N ILE A 149 14.25 33.38 31.38
CA ILE A 149 15.49 34.09 31.04
C ILE A 149 15.34 35.59 31.30
N GLN A 150 14.25 36.21 30.85
CA GLN A 150 13.95 37.63 31.08
C GLN A 150 13.86 37.96 32.58
N ARG A 151 13.11 37.17 33.34
CA ARG A 151 12.97 37.37 34.79
C ARG A 151 14.32 37.29 35.52
N THR A 152 15.17 36.35 35.09
CA THR A 152 16.50 36.15 35.67
C THR A 152 17.44 37.31 35.31
N GLN A 153 17.41 37.75 34.05
CA GLN A 153 18.17 38.89 33.56
C GLN A 153 17.83 40.18 34.32
N GLU A 154 16.53 40.49 34.45
CA GLU A 154 16.06 41.65 35.22
C GLU A 154 16.45 41.59 36.70
N ARG A 155 16.49 40.38 37.29
CA ARG A 155 16.93 40.18 38.68
C ARG A 155 18.41 40.50 38.83
N PHE A 156 19.28 40.00 37.94
CA PHE A 156 20.71 40.30 37.99
C PHE A 156 21.00 41.78 37.74
N GLN A 157 20.28 42.40 36.81
CA GLN A 157 20.40 43.84 36.55
C GLN A 157 20.04 44.66 37.80
N ARG A 158 18.90 44.38 38.43
CA ARG A 158 18.48 45.06 39.66
C ARG A 158 19.44 44.86 40.83
N LEU A 159 19.97 43.65 41.01
CA LEU A 159 20.97 43.36 42.04
C LEU A 159 22.27 44.14 41.78
N SER A 160 22.70 44.23 40.51
CA SER A 160 23.88 45.02 40.11
C SER A 160 23.70 46.51 40.43
N ASP A 161 22.53 47.06 40.12
CA ASP A 161 22.22 48.48 40.33
C ASP A 161 22.10 48.80 41.84
N GLN A 162 21.42 47.95 42.62
CA GLN A 162 21.31 48.11 44.08
C GLN A 162 22.67 48.04 44.77
N GLU A 163 23.53 47.11 44.35
CA GLU A 163 24.88 47.00 44.90
C GLU A 163 25.73 48.23 44.57
N ARG A 164 25.61 48.76 43.35
CA ARG A 164 26.32 49.97 42.93
C ARG A 164 25.89 51.21 43.72
N GLU A 165 24.58 51.41 43.90
CA GLU A 165 23.99 52.61 44.50
C GLU A 165 24.03 52.61 46.02
N THR A 166 23.81 51.46 46.65
CA THR A 166 23.58 51.36 48.10
C THR A 166 24.54 50.41 48.80
N GLY A 167 25.32 49.60 48.06
CA GLY A 167 26.13 48.54 48.65
C GLY A 167 25.29 47.49 49.37
N ALA A 168 24.09 47.19 48.86
CA ALA A 168 23.09 46.36 49.54
C ALA A 168 23.58 44.95 49.93
N LEU A 169 24.55 44.41 49.20
CA LEU A 169 25.11 43.07 49.40
C LEU A 169 26.43 43.13 50.18
N THR A 170 27.38 44.00 49.82
CA THR A 170 28.72 44.05 50.47
C THR A 170 28.86 45.07 51.60
N GLY A 171 27.87 45.97 51.75
CA GLY A 171 27.92 47.10 52.67
C GLY A 171 28.73 48.29 52.16
N THR A 172 29.26 48.22 50.93
CA THR A 172 30.06 49.30 50.30
C THR A 172 29.52 49.64 48.92
N THR A 173 29.34 50.93 48.65
CA THR A 173 28.88 51.44 47.35
C THR A 173 30.01 51.45 46.32
N GLY A 174 29.70 51.21 45.05
CA GLY A 174 30.64 51.36 43.94
C GLY A 174 30.62 50.21 42.93
N SER A 175 31.41 50.32 41.86
CA SER A 175 31.50 49.33 40.78
C SER A 175 32.53 48.23 41.11
N GLY A 176 32.31 47.51 42.20
CA GLY A 176 33.15 46.39 42.63
C GLY A 176 33.02 45.13 41.77
N SER A 177 33.75 44.08 42.14
CA SER A 177 33.75 42.76 41.50
C SER A 177 32.35 42.13 41.40
N VAL A 178 31.53 42.28 42.44
CA VAL A 178 30.14 41.78 42.48
C VAL A 178 29.28 42.44 41.40
N VAL A 179 29.39 43.77 41.24
CA VAL A 179 28.64 44.53 40.24
C VAL A 179 29.05 44.12 38.83
N GLN A 180 30.35 43.94 38.58
CA GLN A 180 30.86 43.50 37.27
C GLN A 180 30.31 42.11 36.90
N LEU A 181 30.33 41.16 37.83
CA LEU A 181 29.81 39.82 37.61
C LEU A 181 28.30 39.83 37.30
N LEU A 182 27.51 40.52 38.13
CA LEU A 182 26.06 40.60 37.95
C LEU A 182 25.70 41.27 36.61
N SER A 183 26.41 42.32 36.23
CA SER A 183 26.25 42.98 34.92
C SER A 183 26.64 42.07 33.76
N GLN A 184 27.73 41.29 33.88
CA GLN A 184 28.14 40.33 32.86
C GLN A 184 27.09 39.23 32.65
N MET A 185 26.55 38.69 33.74
CA MET A 185 25.48 37.68 33.67
C MET A 185 24.19 38.23 33.05
N ALA A 186 23.80 39.45 33.43
CA ALA A 186 22.66 40.12 32.82
C ALA A 186 22.87 40.34 31.31
N ALA A 187 24.09 40.70 30.88
CA ALA A 187 24.43 40.87 29.47
C ALA A 187 24.36 39.54 28.69
N GLN A 188 24.89 38.45 29.23
CA GLN A 188 24.82 37.12 28.61
C GLN A 188 23.37 36.63 28.43
N LEU A 189 22.53 36.81 29.45
CA LEU A 189 21.10 36.45 29.35
C LEU A 189 20.35 37.36 28.36
N ASN A 190 20.74 38.64 28.26
CA ASN A 190 20.17 39.56 27.27
C ASN A 190 20.55 39.17 25.83
N GLU A 191 21.81 38.76 25.58
CA GLU A 191 22.22 38.22 24.28
C GLU A 191 21.40 36.98 23.91
N LEU A 192 21.16 36.09 24.87
CA LEU A 192 20.35 34.90 24.66
C LEU A 192 18.88 35.23 24.39
N GLN A 193 18.32 36.21 25.11
CA GLN A 193 16.99 36.75 24.84
C GLN A 193 16.88 37.27 23.41
N ILE A 194 17.85 38.06 22.94
CA ILE A 194 17.88 38.58 21.57
C ILE A 194 17.90 37.41 20.58
N ALA A 195 18.78 36.43 20.79
CA ALA A 195 18.86 35.25 19.93
C ALA A 195 17.52 34.50 19.84
N ILE A 196 16.84 34.26 20.98
CA ILE A 196 15.51 33.61 21.02
C ILE A 196 14.48 34.42 20.24
N THR A 197 14.44 35.74 20.39
CA THR A 197 13.50 36.58 19.65
C THR A 197 13.76 36.57 18.14
N THR A 198 15.01 36.61 17.70
CA THR A 198 15.37 36.51 16.28
C THR A 198 15.02 35.13 15.70
N SER A 199 15.24 34.04 16.43
CA SER A 199 14.82 32.70 15.98
C SER A 199 13.31 32.59 15.88
N ARG A 200 12.54 33.22 16.78
CA ARG A 200 11.07 33.22 16.69
C ARG A 200 10.55 33.79 15.36
N GLU A 201 11.12 34.90 14.91
CA GLU A 201 10.76 35.50 13.61
C GLU A 201 11.12 34.55 12.44
N ARG A 202 12.29 33.92 12.52
CA ARG A 202 12.74 32.93 11.51
C ARG A 202 11.86 31.68 11.49
N VAL A 203 11.50 31.13 12.64
CA VAL A 203 10.59 29.97 12.78
C VAL A 203 9.22 30.28 12.20
N THR A 204 8.69 31.48 12.47
CA THR A 204 7.39 31.92 11.91
C THR A 204 7.45 31.99 10.39
N THR A 205 8.52 32.58 9.84
CA THR A 205 8.72 32.71 8.39
C THR A 205 8.83 31.34 7.71
N LEU A 206 9.64 30.43 8.26
CA LEU A 206 9.80 29.08 7.73
C LEU A 206 8.50 28.27 7.83
N PHE A 207 7.76 28.39 8.93
CA PHE A 207 6.47 27.71 9.07
C PHE A 207 5.45 28.23 8.03
N ASP A 208 5.40 29.54 7.80
CA ASP A 208 4.54 30.13 6.76
C ASP A 208 4.92 29.68 5.35
N GLU A 209 6.21 29.53 5.06
CA GLU A 209 6.71 28.94 3.82
C GLU A 209 6.30 27.48 3.68
N GLY A 210 6.48 26.66 4.73
CA GLY A 210 6.04 25.27 4.75
C GLY A 210 4.53 25.12 4.53
N ARG A 211 3.71 25.99 5.15
CA ARG A 211 2.26 26.01 4.93
C ARG A 211 1.86 26.32 3.50
N LYS A 212 2.60 27.20 2.80
CA LYS A 212 2.36 27.49 1.39
C LYS A 212 2.67 26.28 0.51
N HIS A 213 3.76 25.56 0.79
CA HIS A 213 4.06 24.30 0.09
C HIS A 213 2.94 23.27 0.29
N LEU A 214 2.47 23.08 1.53
CA LEU A 214 1.34 22.19 1.83
C LEU A 214 0.04 22.61 1.12
N GLU A 215 -0.24 23.91 1.01
CA GLU A 215 -1.39 24.43 0.26
C GLU A 215 -1.30 24.11 -1.23
N THR A 216 -0.12 24.30 -1.83
CA THR A 216 0.16 23.93 -3.22
C THR A 216 0.00 22.42 -3.41
N MET A 217 0.58 21.61 -2.54
CA MET A 217 0.44 20.15 -2.55
C MET A 217 -1.03 19.71 -2.47
N ARG A 218 -1.83 20.30 -1.56
CA ARG A 218 -3.27 20.02 -1.46
C ARG A 218 -4.02 20.36 -2.74
N THR A 219 -3.64 21.45 -3.39
CA THR A 219 -4.20 21.84 -4.69
C THR A 219 -3.84 20.81 -5.77
N LEU A 220 -2.59 20.33 -5.79
CA LEU A 220 -2.13 19.30 -6.73
C LEU A 220 -2.86 17.97 -6.55
N VAL A 221 -3.13 17.56 -5.31
CA VAL A 221 -3.89 16.33 -5.00
C VAL A 221 -5.35 16.45 -5.47
N SER A 222 -6.01 17.56 -5.15
CA SER A 222 -7.45 17.75 -5.41
C SER A 222 -7.80 18.26 -6.82
N ALA A 223 -6.83 18.74 -7.59
CA ALA A 223 -7.08 19.27 -8.92
C ALA A 223 -7.64 18.21 -9.89
N PRO A 224 -8.63 18.53 -10.72
CA PRO A 224 -9.10 17.61 -11.75
C PRO A 224 -8.06 17.43 -12.87
N GLY A 225 -8.02 16.26 -13.50
CA GLY A 225 -7.20 15.99 -14.68
C GLY A 225 -6.16 14.89 -14.48
N ALA A 226 -5.20 14.80 -15.42
CA ALA A 226 -4.18 13.75 -15.41
C ALA A 226 -3.32 13.83 -14.13
N ILE A 227 -3.17 12.71 -13.42
CA ILE A 227 -2.45 12.65 -12.15
C ILE A 227 -0.92 12.66 -12.33
N ALA A 228 -0.39 12.04 -13.39
CA ALA A 228 1.05 11.91 -13.61
C ALA A 228 1.81 13.26 -13.57
N PRO A 229 1.47 14.28 -14.37
CA PRO A 229 2.18 15.57 -14.32
C PRO A 229 1.97 16.31 -12.99
N ARG A 230 0.86 16.06 -12.30
CA ARG A 230 0.60 16.61 -10.96
C ARG A 230 1.49 15.94 -9.92
N GLY A 231 1.71 14.63 -10.03
CA GLY A 231 2.63 13.86 -9.19
C GLY A 231 4.07 14.36 -9.32
N ASP A 232 4.52 14.71 -10.52
CA ASP A 232 5.86 15.29 -10.74
C ASP A 232 6.00 16.65 -10.03
N GLN A 233 4.99 17.52 -10.15
CA GLN A 233 4.97 18.81 -9.45
C GLN A 233 4.90 18.62 -7.93
N PHE A 234 4.11 17.66 -7.46
CA PHE A 234 4.01 17.33 -6.04
C PHE A 234 5.36 16.86 -5.50
N SER A 235 6.10 16.07 -6.26
CA SER A 235 7.44 15.61 -5.90
C SER A 235 8.41 16.79 -5.68
N ALA A 236 8.31 17.84 -6.49
CA ALA A 236 9.12 19.04 -6.34
C ALA A 236 8.76 19.81 -5.05
N GLU A 237 7.46 19.95 -4.76
CA GLU A 237 6.98 20.58 -3.52
C GLU A 237 7.42 19.80 -2.28
N VAL A 238 7.41 18.47 -2.33
CA VAL A 238 7.89 17.62 -1.24
C VAL A 238 9.36 17.87 -0.92
N VAL A 239 10.21 18.00 -1.95
CA VAL A 239 11.64 18.30 -1.74
C VAL A 239 11.81 19.69 -1.12
N ALA A 240 11.05 20.69 -1.59
CA ALA A 240 11.09 22.04 -1.03
C ALA A 240 10.65 22.06 0.44
N LEU A 241 9.51 21.41 0.75
CA LEU A 241 8.98 21.30 2.10
C LEU A 241 9.93 20.54 3.04
N SER A 242 10.56 19.46 2.57
CA SER A 242 11.57 18.74 3.35
C SER A 242 12.73 19.67 3.73
N GLY A 243 13.19 20.51 2.80
CA GLY A 243 14.20 21.54 3.09
C GLY A 243 13.76 22.57 4.14
N VAL A 244 12.48 22.97 4.12
CA VAL A 244 11.90 23.86 5.15
C VAL A 244 11.85 23.17 6.52
N ILE A 245 11.41 21.91 6.58
CA ILE A 245 11.37 21.11 7.81
C ILE A 245 12.77 20.98 8.41
N THR A 246 13.77 20.60 7.60
CA THR A 246 15.16 20.54 8.04
C THR A 246 15.65 21.91 8.54
N SER A 247 15.29 22.99 7.86
CA SER A 247 15.65 24.36 8.28
C SER A 247 15.00 24.77 9.61
N LEU A 248 13.77 24.33 9.87
CA LEU A 248 13.07 24.54 11.15
C LEU A 248 13.80 23.82 12.29
N GLU A 249 14.18 22.56 12.10
CA GLU A 249 14.91 21.79 13.10
C GLU A 249 16.29 22.41 13.41
N GLN A 250 16.99 22.89 12.37
CA GLN A 250 18.28 23.57 12.52
C GLN A 250 18.18 24.96 13.16
N THR A 251 17.00 25.58 13.19
CA THR A 251 16.76 26.90 13.80
C THR A 251 16.58 26.82 15.33
N SER A 252 16.58 25.61 15.90
CA SER A 252 16.49 25.41 17.35
C SER A 252 17.64 26.09 18.10
N ILE A 253 17.28 26.89 19.12
CA ILE A 253 18.23 27.59 19.99
C ILE A 253 18.57 26.77 21.25
N ALA A 254 17.90 25.64 21.49
CA ALA A 254 18.13 24.82 22.67
C ALA A 254 19.61 24.47 22.93
N PRO A 255 20.45 24.14 21.91
CA PRO A 255 21.89 23.95 22.13
C PRO A 255 22.62 25.19 22.65
N SER A 256 22.24 26.39 22.19
CA SER A 256 22.80 27.66 22.64
C SER A 256 22.34 28.01 24.06
N VAL A 257 21.07 27.71 24.40
CA VAL A 257 20.57 27.89 25.78
C VAL A 257 21.32 27.00 26.75
N LYS A 258 21.50 25.72 26.41
CA LYS A 258 22.27 24.79 27.23
C LYS A 258 23.69 25.29 27.45
N ARG A 259 24.39 25.68 26.38
CA ARG A 259 25.77 26.19 26.48
C ARG A 259 25.86 27.43 27.36
N ALA A 260 24.94 28.39 27.19
CA ALA A 260 24.91 29.59 28.03
C ALA A 260 24.62 29.26 29.50
N ALA A 261 23.73 28.30 29.77
CA ALA A 261 23.44 27.83 31.12
C ALA A 261 24.67 27.19 31.78
N ASP A 262 25.41 26.34 31.05
CA ASP A 262 26.66 25.73 31.49
C ASP A 262 27.74 26.81 31.76
N ASP A 263 27.91 27.76 30.83
CA ASP A 263 28.88 28.86 30.94
C ASP A 263 28.58 29.79 32.13
N LEU A 264 27.31 30.05 32.44
CA LEU A 264 26.90 30.82 33.63
C LEU A 264 27.39 30.18 34.94
N SER A 265 27.48 28.84 34.98
CA SER A 265 27.96 28.11 36.16
C SER A 265 29.49 28.04 36.25
N LEU A 266 30.18 27.99 35.10
CA LEU A 266 31.63 27.81 34.99
C LEU A 266 32.40 29.14 34.90
N GLY A 267 31.79 30.20 34.38
CA GLY A 267 32.39 31.51 34.12
C GLY A 267 32.76 32.31 35.38
N PHE A 268 32.57 31.74 36.56
CA PHE A 268 32.94 32.36 37.81
C PHE A 268 34.46 32.29 38.03
N ILE A 269 35.17 33.36 37.65
CA ILE A 269 36.53 33.63 38.14
C ILE A 269 36.38 34.74 39.18
N ALA A 270 36.63 34.43 40.46
CA ALA A 270 36.60 35.45 41.51
C ALA A 270 37.65 36.53 41.20
N PRO A 271 37.25 37.80 40.96
CA PRO A 271 38.23 38.87 40.85
C PRO A 271 38.94 39.00 42.19
N VAL A 272 40.27 39.02 42.20
CA VAL A 272 41.06 39.18 43.42
C VAL A 272 40.66 40.51 44.05
N ALA A 273 40.21 40.48 45.31
CA ALA A 273 39.76 41.66 46.03
C ALA A 273 40.93 42.65 46.20
N ASP A 274 40.99 43.68 45.35
CA ASP A 274 41.89 44.81 45.55
C ASP A 274 41.27 45.73 46.61
N GLY A 275 41.71 45.60 47.86
CA GLY A 275 41.22 46.50 48.91
C GLY A 275 41.83 46.27 50.28
N GLN A 276 42.45 47.32 50.83
CA GLN A 276 43.30 47.35 52.01
C GLN A 276 42.60 47.09 53.37
N ALA A 277 41.45 46.41 53.41
CA ALA A 277 40.70 46.07 54.62
C ALA A 277 40.17 44.61 54.58
N ALA A 278 40.75 43.73 55.40
CA ALA A 278 40.46 42.29 55.42
C ALA A 278 38.97 41.94 55.68
N ASP A 279 38.23 42.81 56.36
CA ASP A 279 36.80 42.64 56.65
C ASP A 279 35.91 42.82 55.40
N LEU A 280 36.29 43.71 54.47
CA LEU A 280 35.56 43.90 53.21
C LEU A 280 35.76 42.71 52.26
N ALA A 281 36.99 42.20 52.16
CA ALA A 281 37.29 41.03 51.36
C ALA A 281 36.50 39.80 51.85
N THR A 282 36.42 39.59 53.17
CA THR A 282 35.65 38.48 53.76
C THR A 282 34.15 38.60 53.46
N ARG A 283 33.56 39.80 53.55
CA ARG A 283 32.15 40.03 53.19
C ARG A 283 31.91 39.81 51.69
N GLN A 284 32.81 40.28 50.84
CA GLN A 284 32.73 40.07 49.39
C GLN A 284 32.78 38.59 49.05
N ASP A 285 33.68 37.81 49.64
CA ASP A 285 33.79 36.37 49.42
C ASP A 285 32.51 35.62 49.80
N GLN A 286 31.89 35.98 50.93
CA GLN A 286 30.65 35.34 51.39
C GLN A 286 29.44 35.68 50.51
N VAL A 287 29.32 36.93 50.06
CA VAL A 287 28.29 37.37 49.10
C VAL A 287 28.50 36.67 47.76
N MET A 288 29.74 36.62 47.30
CA MET A 288 30.14 35.98 46.05
C MET A 288 29.83 34.48 46.06
N GLU A 289 30.06 33.77 47.16
CA GLU A 289 29.66 32.37 47.33
C GLU A 289 28.14 32.19 47.28
N THR A 290 27.40 33.10 47.92
CA THR A 290 25.92 33.07 47.91
C THR A 290 25.39 33.29 46.48
N ILE A 291 25.93 34.27 45.75
CA ILE A 291 25.58 34.52 44.35
C ILE A 291 25.94 33.31 43.50
N ARG A 292 27.15 32.75 43.64
CA ARG A 292 27.60 31.55 42.93
C ARG A 292 26.63 30.39 43.12
N SER A 293 26.22 30.10 44.36
CA SER A 293 25.27 29.03 44.66
C SER A 293 23.89 29.28 44.02
N SER A 294 23.39 30.52 44.04
CA SER A 294 22.11 30.88 43.42
C SER A 294 22.18 30.79 41.89
N VAL A 295 23.30 31.19 41.28
CA VAL A 295 23.52 31.11 39.84
C VAL A 295 23.62 29.66 39.41
N ALA A 296 24.40 28.83 40.12
CA ALA A 296 24.55 27.42 39.83
C ALA A 296 23.20 26.69 39.85
N ALA A 297 22.34 26.98 40.83
CA ALA A 297 20.99 26.43 40.90
C ALA A 297 20.12 26.86 39.70
N GLN A 298 20.17 28.13 39.30
CA GLN A 298 19.38 28.65 38.19
C GLN A 298 19.87 28.13 36.83
N SER A 299 21.19 28.09 36.63
CA SER A 299 21.84 27.48 35.47
C SER A 299 21.44 26.03 35.30
N LYS A 300 21.39 25.27 36.40
CA LYS A 300 20.99 23.87 36.36
C LYS A 300 19.55 23.69 35.86
N VAL A 301 18.61 24.50 36.36
CA VAL A 301 17.21 24.46 35.91
C VAL A 301 17.11 24.79 34.42
N LEU A 302 17.83 25.83 33.96
CA LEU A 302 17.82 26.22 32.55
C LEU A 302 18.45 25.14 31.65
N SER A 303 19.53 24.50 32.11
CA SER A 303 20.16 23.38 31.40
C SER A 303 19.25 22.15 31.34
N GLU A 304 18.60 21.78 32.44
CA GLU A 304 17.65 20.65 32.49
C GLU A 304 16.47 20.89 31.53
N ALA A 305 15.94 22.11 31.48
CA ALA A 305 14.87 22.47 30.55
C ALA A 305 15.34 22.46 29.09
N ALA A 306 16.57 22.91 28.81
CA ALA A 306 17.16 22.81 27.48
C ALA A 306 17.40 21.35 27.08
N ASP A 307 17.83 20.49 28.01
CA ASP A 307 18.00 19.06 27.79
C ASP A 307 16.68 18.36 27.48
N GLU A 308 15.58 18.70 28.17
CA GLU A 308 14.26 18.17 27.86
C GLU A 308 13.82 18.52 26.42
N ILE A 309 14.13 19.73 25.96
CA ILE A 309 13.84 20.15 24.58
C ILE A 309 14.72 19.38 23.58
N LEU A 310 16.01 19.18 23.88
CA LEU A 310 16.94 18.43 23.03
C LEU A 310 16.63 16.93 22.99
N ALA A 311 15.97 16.40 24.03
CA ALA A 311 15.53 15.00 24.07
C ALA A 311 14.25 14.73 23.27
N ARG A 312 13.57 15.78 22.77
CA ARG A 312 12.36 15.61 21.97
C ARG A 312 12.66 14.84 20.69
N PRO A 313 11.76 13.96 20.23
CA PRO A 313 11.93 13.25 18.98
C PRO A 313 12.09 14.23 17.80
N GLN A 314 13.19 14.07 17.06
CA GLN A 314 13.38 14.75 15.78
C GLN A 314 12.40 14.19 14.75
N VAL A 315 12.06 15.02 13.78
CA VAL A 315 11.25 14.63 12.63
C VAL A 315 12.05 13.63 11.80
N ALA A 316 11.40 12.55 11.38
CA ALA A 316 12.08 11.53 10.59
C ALA A 316 12.38 12.06 9.18
N ASP A 317 13.59 11.84 8.68
CA ASP A 317 13.92 12.11 7.29
C ASP A 317 13.13 11.17 6.37
N ARG A 318 12.01 11.66 5.83
CA ARG A 318 11.21 10.92 4.87
C ARG A 318 11.72 11.15 3.46
N ARG A 319 12.03 10.04 2.77
CA ARG A 319 12.28 10.07 1.34
C ARG A 319 10.99 9.79 0.59
N PHE A 320 10.51 10.77 -0.15
CA PHE A 320 9.44 10.56 -1.11
C PHE A 320 9.89 9.62 -2.24
N VAL A 321 9.06 8.63 -2.53
CA VAL A 321 9.28 7.67 -3.62
C VAL A 321 8.10 7.79 -4.56
N PRO A 322 8.28 8.36 -5.77
CA PRO A 322 7.21 8.41 -6.74
C PRO A 322 6.83 6.97 -7.14
N LEU A 323 5.53 6.71 -7.21
CA LEU A 323 4.99 5.43 -7.65
C LEU A 323 4.40 5.55 -9.05
N SER A 324 4.52 4.48 -9.82
CA SER A 324 3.69 4.31 -11.03
C SER A 324 2.24 3.96 -10.65
N SER A 325 1.30 4.16 -11.58
CA SER A 325 -0.11 3.76 -11.41
C SER A 325 -0.28 2.30 -10.99
N ALA A 326 0.57 1.42 -11.55
CA ALA A 326 0.48 -0.01 -11.28
C ALA A 326 1.04 -0.37 -9.90
N GLU A 327 2.15 0.25 -9.49
CA GLU A 327 2.70 0.08 -8.14
C GLU A 327 1.75 0.64 -7.07
N ALA A 328 1.11 1.78 -7.34
CA ALA A 328 0.12 2.36 -6.43
C ALA A 328 -1.05 1.41 -6.19
N VAL A 329 -1.59 0.78 -7.25
CA VAL A 329 -2.70 -0.18 -7.12
C VAL A 329 -2.30 -1.45 -6.38
N LEU A 330 -1.03 -1.86 -6.45
CA LEU A 330 -0.51 -2.96 -5.64
C LEU A 330 -0.32 -2.56 -4.17
N ARG A 331 0.23 -1.37 -3.91
CA ARG A 331 0.44 -0.85 -2.56
C ARG A 331 -0.87 -0.62 -1.83
N TYR A 332 -1.86 -0.06 -2.51
CA TYR A 332 -3.19 0.29 -2.01
C TYR A 332 -4.25 -0.75 -2.40
N ALA A 333 -3.86 -2.01 -2.63
CA ALA A 333 -4.77 -3.03 -3.14
C ALA A 333 -6.03 -3.24 -2.26
N GLY A 334 -5.88 -3.04 -0.94
CA GLY A 334 -6.98 -3.14 0.02
C GLY A 334 -8.10 -2.11 -0.18
N ASP A 335 -7.77 -0.91 -0.66
CA ASP A 335 -8.74 0.17 -0.85
C ASP A 335 -9.48 0.05 -2.20
N PHE A 336 -8.89 -0.70 -3.14
CA PHE A 336 -9.42 -0.88 -4.50
C PHE A 336 -9.92 -2.31 -4.79
N ILE A 337 -10.42 -3.02 -3.76
CA ILE A 337 -11.00 -4.37 -3.89
C ILE A 337 -12.03 -4.47 -5.03
N PRO A 338 -12.98 -3.52 -5.22
CA PRO A 338 -13.93 -3.60 -6.33
C PRO A 338 -13.26 -3.60 -7.71
N SER A 339 -12.21 -2.80 -7.88
CA SER A 339 -11.46 -2.71 -9.13
C SER A 339 -10.65 -3.98 -9.40
N TRP A 340 -10.03 -4.54 -8.36
CA TRP A 340 -9.37 -5.85 -8.42
C TRP A 340 -10.35 -6.97 -8.75
N ALA A 341 -11.51 -6.99 -8.09
CA ALA A 341 -12.56 -7.97 -8.36
C ALA A 341 -13.06 -7.85 -9.81
N GLY A 342 -13.27 -6.63 -10.31
CA GLY A 342 -13.63 -6.38 -11.70
C GLY A 342 -12.58 -6.88 -12.68
N ALA A 343 -11.31 -6.55 -12.45
CA ALA A 343 -10.19 -6.97 -13.29
C ALA A 343 -10.04 -8.49 -13.36
N ILE A 344 -10.05 -9.17 -12.21
CA ILE A 344 -10.01 -10.64 -12.13
C ILE A 344 -11.25 -11.26 -12.77
N SER A 345 -12.43 -10.64 -12.57
CA SER A 345 -13.68 -11.16 -13.14
C SER A 345 -13.67 -11.12 -14.66
N ILE A 346 -13.18 -10.04 -15.28
CA ILE A 346 -13.07 -9.96 -16.75
C ILE A 346 -12.26 -11.13 -17.32
N ASP A 347 -11.16 -11.46 -16.63
CA ASP A 347 -10.25 -12.52 -17.03
C ASP A 347 -10.79 -13.94 -16.77
N LEU A 348 -11.54 -14.13 -15.68
CA LEU A 348 -11.96 -15.45 -15.19
C LEU A 348 -13.43 -15.80 -15.38
N LEU A 349 -14.31 -14.85 -15.75
CA LEU A 349 -15.71 -15.10 -16.07
C LEU A 349 -15.90 -16.25 -17.09
N PRO A 350 -15.03 -16.42 -18.11
CA PRO A 350 -15.08 -17.59 -18.98
C PRO A 350 -15.10 -18.94 -18.27
N ALA A 351 -14.52 -19.09 -17.06
CA ALA A 351 -14.60 -20.33 -16.28
C ALA A 351 -16.05 -20.73 -16.00
N VAL A 352 -16.90 -19.75 -15.69
CA VAL A 352 -18.34 -19.98 -15.45
C VAL A 352 -19.02 -20.48 -16.71
N LEU A 353 -18.67 -19.91 -17.88
CA LEU A 353 -19.18 -20.37 -19.17
C LEU A 353 -18.79 -21.83 -19.44
N VAL A 354 -17.52 -22.19 -19.19
CA VAL A 354 -17.01 -23.56 -19.35
C VAL A 354 -17.77 -24.54 -18.44
N PHE A 355 -18.03 -24.17 -17.19
CA PHE A 355 -18.80 -25.01 -16.28
C PHE A 355 -20.25 -25.17 -16.70
N MET A 356 -20.92 -24.08 -17.13
CA MET A 356 -22.27 -24.16 -17.68
C MET A 356 -22.33 -25.10 -18.89
N LEU A 357 -21.40 -24.96 -19.84
CA LEU A 357 -21.32 -25.84 -21.01
C LEU A 357 -21.09 -27.31 -20.61
N SER A 358 -20.22 -27.56 -19.63
CA SER A 358 -19.96 -28.91 -19.09
C SER A 358 -21.22 -29.55 -18.50
N ILE A 359 -22.03 -28.79 -17.77
CA ILE A 359 -23.29 -29.27 -17.18
C ILE A 359 -24.31 -29.59 -18.27
N VAL A 360 -24.46 -28.71 -19.27
CA VAL A 360 -25.38 -28.93 -20.41
C VAL A 360 -25.00 -30.20 -21.18
N HIS A 361 -23.74 -30.34 -21.59
CA HIS A 361 -23.28 -31.56 -22.29
C HIS A 361 -23.43 -32.83 -21.44
N ALA A 362 -23.22 -32.75 -20.12
CA ALA A 362 -23.45 -33.89 -19.23
C ALA A 362 -24.94 -34.25 -19.10
N SER A 363 -25.84 -33.27 -19.18
CA SER A 363 -27.28 -33.51 -19.22
C SER A 363 -27.70 -34.17 -20.54
N LEU A 364 -27.19 -33.69 -21.68
CA LEU A 364 -27.51 -34.27 -22.98
C LEU A 364 -27.03 -35.72 -23.09
N ARG A 365 -25.80 -36.02 -22.68
CA ARG A 365 -25.30 -37.41 -22.71
C ARG A 365 -26.18 -38.36 -21.91
N ARG A 366 -26.70 -37.92 -20.75
CA ARG A 366 -27.64 -38.73 -19.95
C ARG A 366 -28.96 -38.95 -20.68
N GLN A 367 -29.46 -37.96 -21.41
CA GLN A 367 -30.66 -38.10 -22.23
C GLN A 367 -30.42 -38.99 -23.46
N GLU A 368 -29.30 -38.84 -24.16
CA GLU A 368 -28.93 -39.71 -25.29
C GLU A 368 -28.79 -41.17 -24.85
N GLN A 369 -28.19 -41.44 -23.69
CA GLN A 369 -28.12 -42.79 -23.11
C GLN A 369 -29.50 -43.41 -22.84
N SER A 370 -30.52 -42.59 -22.58
CA SER A 370 -31.89 -43.05 -22.33
C SER A 370 -32.71 -43.33 -23.60
N LEU A 371 -32.23 -42.93 -24.78
CA LEU A 371 -32.91 -43.21 -26.05
C LEU A 371 -32.74 -44.68 -26.46
N PRO A 372 -33.70 -45.31 -27.15
CA PRO A 372 -33.51 -46.65 -27.72
C PRO A 372 -32.27 -46.71 -28.63
N PHE A 373 -31.55 -47.83 -28.66
CA PHE A 373 -30.33 -47.98 -29.47
C PHE A 373 -30.55 -47.67 -30.95
N ALA A 374 -31.71 -48.02 -31.49
CA ALA A 374 -32.12 -47.74 -32.87
C ALA A 374 -32.15 -46.23 -33.22
N GLU A 375 -32.36 -45.35 -32.23
CA GLU A 375 -32.37 -43.89 -32.41
C GLU A 375 -30.99 -43.24 -32.19
N ARG A 376 -29.99 -44.03 -31.76
CA ARG A 376 -28.62 -43.57 -31.47
C ARG A 376 -27.62 -43.87 -32.60
N ILE A 377 -27.96 -44.77 -33.52
CA ILE A 377 -27.04 -45.23 -34.58
C ILE A 377 -27.07 -44.25 -35.76
N THR A 378 -25.90 -43.79 -36.17
CA THR A 378 -25.75 -43.02 -37.41
C THR A 378 -25.81 -43.93 -38.64
N ALA A 379 -26.18 -43.41 -39.82
CA ALA A 379 -26.22 -44.22 -41.05
C ALA A 379 -24.86 -44.87 -41.38
N ALA A 380 -23.75 -44.24 -41.00
CA ALA A 380 -22.41 -44.80 -41.17
C ALA A 380 -22.16 -46.00 -40.25
N GLU A 381 -22.50 -45.88 -38.97
CA GLU A 381 -22.41 -47.00 -38.00
C GLU A 381 -23.36 -48.14 -38.36
N LEU A 382 -24.54 -47.85 -38.94
CA LEU A 382 -25.44 -48.88 -39.46
C LEU A 382 -24.80 -49.63 -40.64
N LEU A 383 -24.16 -48.91 -41.57
CA LEU A 383 -23.46 -49.54 -42.69
C LEU A 383 -22.28 -50.38 -42.22
N GLU A 384 -21.53 -49.91 -41.23
CA GLU A 384 -20.45 -50.68 -40.61
C GLU A 384 -20.98 -51.91 -39.87
N ALA A 385 -22.06 -51.78 -39.10
CA ALA A 385 -22.74 -52.89 -38.45
C ALA A 385 -23.26 -53.92 -39.48
N LEU A 386 -23.79 -53.47 -40.63
CA LEU A 386 -24.20 -54.34 -41.73
C LEU A 386 -23.01 -55.01 -42.43
N GLN A 387 -21.85 -54.34 -42.53
CA GLN A 387 -20.62 -54.95 -43.03
C GLN A 387 -20.11 -56.03 -42.08
N VAL A 388 -20.11 -55.76 -40.78
CA VAL A 388 -19.78 -56.75 -39.74
C VAL A 388 -20.76 -57.92 -39.79
N GLN A 389 -22.05 -57.66 -39.94
CA GLN A 389 -23.08 -58.69 -40.10
C GLN A 389 -22.80 -59.58 -41.31
N LYS A 390 -22.50 -58.98 -42.48
CA LYS A 390 -22.15 -59.72 -43.69
C LYS A 390 -20.87 -60.54 -43.52
N ALA A 391 -19.85 -60.00 -42.84
CA ALA A 391 -18.61 -60.72 -42.57
C ALA A 391 -18.82 -61.93 -41.63
N LEU A 392 -19.69 -61.79 -40.62
CA LEU A 392 -20.07 -62.87 -39.72
C LEU A 392 -20.86 -63.96 -40.45
N MET A 393 -21.83 -63.60 -41.30
CA MET A 393 -22.55 -64.55 -42.16
C MET A 393 -21.61 -65.29 -43.11
N ALA A 394 -20.67 -64.57 -43.74
CA ALA A 394 -19.68 -65.18 -44.64
C ALA A 394 -18.72 -66.14 -43.91
N SER A 395 -18.51 -65.94 -42.60
CA SER A 395 -17.70 -66.81 -41.74
C SER A 395 -18.48 -68.02 -41.21
N GLY A 396 -19.74 -68.20 -41.61
CA GLY A 396 -20.59 -69.32 -41.19
C GLY A 396 -21.13 -69.21 -39.76
N VAL A 397 -21.04 -68.03 -39.14
CA VAL A 397 -21.64 -67.77 -37.83
C VAL A 397 -23.13 -67.51 -38.06
N ASP A 398 -23.97 -68.36 -37.49
CA ASP A 398 -25.40 -68.11 -37.46
C ASP A 398 -25.71 -67.00 -36.46
N ILE A 399 -26.25 -65.90 -36.99
CA ILE A 399 -26.47 -64.67 -36.22
C ILE A 399 -27.63 -64.83 -35.25
N GLU A 400 -28.64 -65.63 -35.58
CA GLU A 400 -29.78 -65.85 -34.67
C GLU A 400 -29.35 -66.59 -33.41
N THR A 401 -28.51 -67.60 -33.55
CA THR A 401 -27.93 -68.32 -32.40
C THR A 401 -26.93 -67.44 -31.65
N ALA A 402 -26.08 -66.67 -32.33
CA ALA A 402 -25.14 -65.75 -31.67
C ALA A 402 -25.85 -64.62 -30.90
N LEU A 403 -26.95 -64.08 -31.42
CA LEU A 403 -27.79 -63.09 -30.74
C LEU A 403 -28.52 -63.70 -29.55
N ALA A 404 -29.09 -64.90 -29.69
CA ALA A 404 -29.73 -65.61 -28.58
C ALA A 404 -28.74 -65.91 -27.44
N GLU A 405 -27.50 -66.30 -27.76
CA GLU A 405 -26.43 -66.48 -26.78
C GLU A 405 -26.00 -65.15 -26.12
N ALA A 406 -25.98 -64.04 -26.88
CA ALA A 406 -25.66 -62.72 -26.36
C ALA A 406 -26.76 -62.19 -25.41
N GLU A 407 -28.04 -62.33 -25.77
CA GLU A 407 -29.19 -61.95 -24.93
C GLU A 407 -29.22 -62.76 -23.63
N GLN A 408 -28.91 -64.06 -23.68
CA GLN A 408 -28.78 -64.90 -22.48
C GLN A 408 -27.59 -64.48 -21.59
N ARG A 409 -26.45 -64.08 -22.19
CA ARG A 409 -25.30 -63.54 -21.46
C ARG A 409 -25.60 -62.18 -20.81
N GLU A 410 -26.38 -61.34 -21.47
CA GLU A 410 -26.75 -60.03 -20.93
C GLU A 410 -27.74 -60.17 -19.76
N GLN A 411 -28.74 -61.05 -19.88
CA GLN A 411 -29.69 -61.34 -18.79
C GLN A 411 -29.02 -61.98 -17.56
N SER A 412 -28.03 -62.86 -17.76
CA SER A 412 -27.26 -63.46 -16.66
C SER A 412 -26.32 -62.46 -15.97
N ASN A 413 -25.73 -61.52 -16.71
CA ASN A 413 -24.92 -60.44 -16.12
C ASN A 413 -25.77 -59.47 -15.28
N ILE A 414 -26.98 -59.12 -15.71
CA ILE A 414 -27.89 -58.25 -14.94
C ILE A 414 -28.37 -58.97 -13.66
N ALA A 415 -28.68 -60.26 -13.73
CA ALA A 415 -29.07 -61.06 -12.55
C ALA A 415 -27.93 -61.24 -11.53
N SER A 416 -26.67 -61.22 -11.97
CA SER A 416 -25.50 -61.33 -11.09
C SER A 416 -25.22 -60.07 -10.25
N PHE A 417 -25.65 -58.88 -10.73
CA PHE A 417 -25.48 -57.62 -10.00
C PHE A 417 -26.48 -57.43 -8.85
N ASP A 418 -27.67 -58.03 -8.93
CA ASP A 418 -28.70 -57.94 -7.88
C ASP A 418 -28.42 -58.84 -6.65
N LEU A 419 -27.49 -59.78 -6.75
CA LEU A 419 -27.13 -60.69 -5.65
C LEU A 419 -25.98 -60.18 -4.75
N ALA A 420 -25.35 -59.04 -5.08
CA ALA A 420 -24.22 -58.48 -4.33
C ALA A 420 -24.58 -57.32 -3.37
N GLY A 421 -25.85 -57.15 -2.99
CA GLY A 421 -26.32 -56.03 -2.18
C GLY A 421 -27.03 -56.40 -0.88
N LYS A 422 -26.34 -56.18 0.26
CA LYS A 422 -26.81 -56.08 1.67
C LYS A 422 -26.96 -57.38 2.48
N THR A 423 -25.91 -57.72 3.23
CA THR A 423 -26.04 -58.34 4.55
C THR A 423 -26.56 -57.30 5.57
N PRO A 424 -27.57 -57.62 6.42
CA PRO A 424 -28.00 -56.71 7.48
C PRO A 424 -27.01 -56.71 8.65
N ARG A 425 -26.57 -55.53 9.09
CA ARG A 425 -25.84 -55.34 10.36
C ARG A 425 -26.75 -55.76 11.53
N LYS A 426 -26.36 -56.79 12.29
CA LYS A 426 -26.92 -57.05 13.63
C LYS A 426 -26.33 -56.03 14.61
N GLY A 427 -27.20 -55.29 15.31
CA GLY A 427 -26.83 -54.45 16.46
C GLY A 427 -26.50 -55.30 17.70
N PRO A 428 -25.86 -54.70 18.73
CA PRO A 428 -25.35 -55.43 19.88
C PRO A 428 -26.48 -55.82 20.84
N PRO A 429 -26.41 -56.99 21.52
CA PRO A 429 -27.35 -57.32 22.58
C PRO A 429 -27.02 -56.57 23.87
N ALA A 430 -28.07 -56.35 24.67
CA ALA A 430 -28.07 -55.68 25.97
C ALA A 430 -27.19 -56.36 27.03
#